data_AF-A0A817QMP1-F1
#
_entry.id   AF-A0A817QMP1-F1
#
_cell.length_a   1.000
_cell.length_b   1.000
_cell.length_c   1.000
_cell.angle_alpha   90.00
_cell.angle_beta   90.00
_cell.angle_gamma   90.00
#
_symmetry.space_group_name_H-M   'P 1'
#
loop_
_entity.id
_entity.type
_entity.pdbx_description
1 polymer ?
#
loop_
_entity_poly.entity_id
_entity_poly.type
_entity_poly.pdbx_seq_one_letter_code
_entity_poly.pdbx_strand_id
1 'polypeptide(L)' 'SDWRSWAECPQSTAICEFAIKFEPDVRGGDDTALNGARFACCSTK' A
#
# COMPACT_ATOMS: atom_id res chain seq x y z
N SER A 1 -9.10 -1.02 -17.78
CA SER A 1 -8.07 -0.93 -16.74
C SER A 1 -8.14 -2.22 -15.97
N ASP A 2 -7.14 -3.08 -16.09
CA ASP A 2 -7.19 -4.40 -15.48
C ASP A 2 -6.46 -4.41 -14.15
N TRP A 3 -6.96 -5.21 -13.21
CA TRP A 3 -6.29 -5.43 -11.94
C TRP A 3 -4.94 -6.12 -12.17
N ARG A 4 -3.93 -5.67 -11.42
CA ARG A 4 -2.67 -6.41 -11.29
C ARG A 4 -2.93 -7.70 -10.52
N SER A 5 -2.07 -8.70 -10.70
CA SER A 5 -2.07 -9.91 -9.87
C SER A 5 -1.95 -9.56 -8.39
N TRP A 6 -2.52 -10.41 -7.54
CA TRP A 6 -2.41 -10.29 -6.09
C TRP A 6 -0.96 -10.32 -5.62
N ALA A 7 -0.68 -9.54 -4.59
CA ALA A 7 0.55 -9.62 -3.81
C ALA A 7 0.21 -10.18 -2.42
N GLU A 8 0.96 -11.20 -2.00
CA GLU A 8 0.73 -11.91 -0.74
C GLU A 8 2.01 -11.95 0.09
N CYS A 9 1.86 -12.00 1.41
CA CYS A 9 2.99 -12.23 2.30
C CYS A 9 3.49 -13.69 2.17
N PRO A 10 4.80 -13.94 2.32
CA PRO A 10 5.34 -15.30 2.37
C PRO A 10 4.69 -16.16 3.47
N GLN A 11 4.80 -17.49 3.34
CA GLN A 11 4.33 -18.41 4.38
C GLN A 11 4.92 -18.07 5.76
N SER A 12 4.11 -18.24 6.81
CA SER A 12 4.48 -17.92 8.21
C SER A 12 4.82 -16.44 8.47
N THR A 13 4.34 -15.53 7.61
CA THR A 13 4.44 -14.09 7.83
C THR A 13 3.08 -13.41 7.73
N ALA A 14 2.93 -12.25 8.35
CA ALA A 14 1.73 -11.42 8.28
C ALA A 14 2.10 -9.95 8.09
N ILE A 15 1.17 -9.15 7.58
CA ILE A 15 1.36 -7.69 7.48
C ILE A 15 1.48 -7.13 8.88
N CYS A 16 2.62 -6.52 9.17
CA CYS A 16 2.92 -5.87 10.45
C CYS A 16 3.00 -4.35 10.32
N GLU A 17 3.28 -3.85 9.12
CA GLU A 17 3.40 -2.41 8.86
C GLU A 17 2.86 -2.07 7.47
N PHE A 18 2.36 -0.84 7.33
CA PHE A 18 1.98 -0.28 6.05
C PHE A 18 2.40 1.19 5.97
N ALA A 19 2.70 1.66 4.76
CA ALA A 19 2.83 3.07 4.49
C ALA A 19 2.15 3.42 3.17
N ILE A 20 1.53 4.58 3.15
CA ILE A 20 0.79 5.10 2.01
C ILE A 20 1.47 6.38 1.52
N LYS A 21 1.47 6.55 0.20
CA LYS A 21 1.96 7.75 -0.46
C LYS A 21 0.76 8.47 -1.06
N PHE A 22 0.47 9.64 -0.50
CA PHE A 22 -0.50 10.57 -1.05
C PHE A 22 0.12 11.45 -2.13
N GLU A 23 -0.74 12.03 -2.95
CA GLU A 23 -0.37 13.16 -3.79
C GLU A 23 0.04 14.35 -2.93
N PRO A 24 1.03 15.17 -3.37
CA PRO A 24 1.24 16.47 -2.78
C PRO A 24 -0.04 17.32 -2.95
N ASP A 25 -0.31 18.22 -2.01
CA ASP A 25 -1.41 19.20 -2.09
C ASP A 25 -1.35 19.93 -3.44
N VAL A 26 -2.33 19.68 -4.30
CA VAL A 26 -2.45 20.31 -5.62
C VAL A 26 -3.44 21.47 -5.56
N ARG A 27 -3.31 22.36 -4.54
CA ARG A 27 -3.98 23.68 -4.41
C ARG A 27 -5.16 23.89 -5.38
N GLY A 28 -6.30 23.27 -5.08
CA GLY A 28 -7.55 23.48 -5.82
C GLY A 28 -8.14 22.27 -6.57
N GLY A 29 -7.69 21.04 -6.31
CA GLY A 29 -8.29 19.80 -6.82
C GLY A 29 -8.72 18.82 -5.72
N ASP A 30 -9.36 17.71 -6.08
CA ASP A 30 -9.65 16.62 -5.13
C ASP A 30 -8.34 15.90 -4.74
N ASP A 31 -7.73 16.27 -3.62
CA ASP A 31 -6.44 15.76 -3.15
C ASP A 31 -6.49 14.31 -2.59
N THR A 32 -7.58 13.57 -2.81
CA THR A 32 -7.81 12.24 -2.23
C THR A 32 -7.49 11.13 -3.25
N ALA A 33 -6.27 11.12 -3.75
CA ALA A 33 -5.74 10.00 -4.54
C ALA A 33 -4.56 9.32 -3.81
N LEU A 34 -4.66 7.99 -3.66
CA LEU A 34 -3.57 7.16 -3.18
C LEU A 34 -2.71 6.76 -4.37
N ASN A 35 -1.46 7.21 -4.38
CA ASN A 35 -0.53 6.96 -5.48
C ASN A 35 0.41 5.78 -5.24
N GLY A 36 0.46 5.29 -4.00
CA GLY A 36 1.19 4.10 -3.68
C GLY A 36 0.88 3.59 -2.28
N ALA A 37 0.98 2.28 -2.11
CA ALA A 37 0.97 1.61 -0.83
C ALA A 37 2.15 0.64 -0.78
N ARG A 38 2.83 0.56 0.37
CA ARG A 38 3.78 -0.50 0.69
C ARG A 38 3.33 -1.21 1.96
N PHE A 39 3.53 -2.52 1.99
CA PHE A 39 3.25 -3.38 3.14
C PHE A 39 4.53 -4.11 3.52
N ALA A 40 4.79 -4.24 4.81
CA ALA A 40 5.88 -5.07 5.33
C ALA A 40 5.29 -6.35 5.94
N CYS A 41 5.91 -7.49 5.61
CA CYS A 41 5.55 -8.79 6.17
C CYS A 41 6.56 -9.17 7.26
N CYS A 42 6.08 -9.47 8.46
CA CYS A 42 6.88 -9.92 9.59
C CYS A 42 6.58 -11.38 9.94
N SER A 43 7.57 -12.08 10.51
CA SER A 43 7.42 -13.44 11.02
C SER A 43 6.32 -13.52 12.09
N THR A 44 5.42 -14.50 11.98
CA THR A 44 4.34 -14.76 12.97
C THR A 44 4.78 -15.70 14.09
N LYS A 45 6.09 -15.79 14.36
CA LYS A 45 6.65 -16.65 15.41
C LYS A 45 6.47 -16.02 16.78
#